data_AF-A0AAU3IVU2-F1
#
_entry.id   AF-A0AAU3IVU2-F1
#
_cell.length_a   1.000
_cell.length_b   1.000
_cell.length_c   1.000
_cell.angle_alpha   90.00
_cell.angle_beta   90.00
_cell.angle_gamma   90.00
#
_symmetry.space_group_name_H-M   'P 1'
#
loop_
_entity.id
_entity.type
_entity.pdbx_description
1 polymer ?
#
loop_
_entity_poly.entity_id
_entity_poly.type
_entity_poly.pdbx_seq_one_letter_code
_entity_poly.pdbx_strand_id
1 'polypeptide(L)'
;MNGDGARRIGFEWGLEGKEHGSYDEYGLLRWSAERLAHVFDKLRARYAAGTPSELPQVTIAPAGIEDKDTGEKSHNVVLAIHTWSDHRDFTGRKVAYTRWFFVPYHQLQDHPVSYQALYAAFDALPLTPEPPLTVAVPALDPRDVMPGSDALAAAALLASGQQVCLVGADGVPMAERLRFVDTVMALLPYGLRTRFSAATWTSSTTKHRIKLSFARYAPEGVQAVHWGQGADIPLDKHSAEYHRILRNRDVDYPDLIGWLAGQTEPLWFNDDDRPRVFELLRQSASQSPPPRPPDPAPAPAPAPAVSRQRGMVGATQQGPTVDALAQALADVAPTMDPRPALNALLKAVKDQPGRTALGEAMSRHHCFRDVLDHQDDSAHLYEQLAAAAFLPDEKLSWTSCNALLDAESTPEVVRLRLEGQPSPQRRRLKGLNRPQWWRFGWVKRHRVACAIGALVFAFTLAGGAALLYLHNDNAPNPQAFSPAPQTSLGESTSAEPYMTYTQAPSSSPETPAGLAGISWDAIAIACAVVGIAGSIGAVIYIRRPSRYEGSMTGRHRA
;
A
#
# COMPACT_ATOMS: atom_id res chain seq x y z
N MET A 1 34.50 -7.12 24.77
CA MET A 1 33.73 -7.30 23.51
C MET A 1 33.01 -5.98 23.28
N ASN A 2 33.46 -5.20 22.30
CA ASN A 2 33.13 -3.78 22.16
C ASN A 2 31.82 -3.59 21.37
N GLY A 3 30.75 -3.25 22.07
CA GLY A 3 30.12 -1.93 21.95
C GLY A 3 29.15 -1.60 20.81
N ASP A 4 29.31 -2.09 19.58
CA ASP A 4 28.63 -1.39 18.45
C ASP A 4 27.53 -2.14 17.70
N GLY A 5 27.21 -3.40 18.03
CA GLY A 5 25.99 -4.12 17.59
C GLY A 5 25.67 -4.15 16.07
N ALA A 6 26.50 -3.54 15.23
CA ALA A 6 26.26 -3.26 13.83
C ALA A 6 27.15 -4.16 12.99
N ARG A 7 26.53 -4.92 12.09
CA ARG A 7 27.22 -5.83 11.17
C ARG A 7 27.33 -5.16 9.81
N ARG A 8 28.45 -5.39 9.13
CA ARG A 8 28.59 -5.00 7.72
C ARG A 8 27.83 -5.97 6.84
N ILE A 9 26.92 -5.44 6.04
CA ILE A 9 26.12 -6.18 5.07
C ILE A 9 26.54 -5.73 3.68
N GLY A 10 26.84 -6.67 2.80
CA GLY A 10 27.08 -6.44 1.37
C GLY A 10 25.78 -6.20 0.62
N PHE A 11 25.84 -5.35 -0.39
CA PHE A 11 24.69 -5.01 -1.23
C PHE A 11 25.09 -4.77 -2.68
N GLU A 12 24.11 -4.83 -3.57
CA GLU A 12 24.20 -4.35 -4.94
C GLU A 12 23.25 -3.15 -5.11
N TRP A 13 23.47 -2.30 -6.11
CA TRP A 13 22.63 -1.11 -6.30
C TRP A 13 22.33 -0.77 -7.76
N GLY A 14 21.25 -0.03 -7.98
CA GLY A 14 20.87 0.56 -9.25
C GLY A 14 20.24 1.94 -9.05
N LEU A 15 20.51 2.86 -9.97
CA LEU A 15 19.94 4.20 -10.02
C LEU A 15 19.00 4.29 -11.21
N GLU A 16 17.72 4.52 -10.94
CA GLU A 16 16.70 4.81 -11.95
C GLU A 16 16.36 6.29 -11.95
N GLY A 17 16.13 6.85 -13.13
CA GLY A 17 15.78 8.25 -13.31
C GLY A 17 15.66 8.64 -14.76
N LYS A 18 15.81 9.95 -15.01
CA LYS A 18 16.03 10.52 -16.34
C LYS A 18 17.33 11.29 -16.38
N GLU A 19 17.97 11.31 -17.54
CA GLU A 19 19.08 12.22 -17.82
C GLU A 19 18.57 13.68 -17.88
N HIS A 20 19.47 14.61 -17.57
CA HIS A 20 19.15 16.03 -17.60
C HIS A 20 18.76 16.47 -19.02
N GLY A 21 17.58 17.09 -19.16
CA GLY A 21 17.08 17.56 -20.47
C GLY A 21 16.65 16.46 -21.45
N SER A 22 16.63 15.18 -21.05
CA SER A 22 16.20 14.09 -21.93
C SER A 22 14.66 14.05 -22.08
N TYR A 23 14.21 13.61 -23.26
CA TYR A 23 12.81 13.27 -23.56
C TYR A 23 12.46 11.84 -23.16
N ASP A 24 13.47 11.00 -22.89
CA ASP A 24 13.29 9.57 -22.65
C ASP A 24 12.45 9.31 -21.40
N GLU A 25 11.82 8.14 -21.36
CA GLU A 25 11.12 7.66 -20.18
C GLU A 25 12.12 7.36 -19.04
N TYR A 26 11.60 7.18 -17.83
CA TYR A 26 12.44 6.76 -16.70
C TYR A 26 13.07 5.40 -17.00
N GLY A 27 14.37 5.30 -16.78
CA GLY A 27 15.17 4.11 -17.04
C GLY A 27 16.32 3.97 -16.05
N LEU A 28 17.01 2.83 -16.12
CA LEU A 28 18.18 2.58 -15.30
C LEU A 28 19.37 3.38 -15.85
N LEU A 29 19.90 4.31 -15.05
CA LEU A 29 20.99 5.22 -15.42
C LEU A 29 22.36 4.61 -15.12
N ARG A 30 22.49 3.97 -13.94
CA ARG A 30 23.73 3.33 -13.45
C ARG A 30 23.41 2.15 -12.54
N TRP A 31 24.30 1.17 -12.45
CA TRP A 31 24.14 -0.01 -11.58
C TRP A 31 25.48 -0.65 -11.24
N SER A 32 25.54 -1.41 -10.16
CA SER A 32 26.77 -2.07 -9.70
C SER A 32 27.08 -3.38 -10.42
N ALA A 33 26.06 -4.10 -10.91
CA ALA A 33 26.24 -5.40 -11.56
C ALA A 33 25.24 -5.62 -12.71
N GLU A 34 25.73 -6.11 -13.85
CA GLU A 34 24.93 -6.35 -15.08
C GLU A 34 23.71 -7.26 -14.86
N ARG A 35 23.81 -8.22 -13.93
CA ARG A 35 22.69 -9.11 -13.59
C ARG A 35 21.45 -8.38 -13.08
N LEU A 36 21.59 -7.16 -12.57
CA LEU A 36 20.46 -6.37 -12.06
C LEU A 36 19.54 -5.87 -13.16
N ALA A 37 20.07 -5.57 -14.35
CA ALA A 37 19.28 -4.99 -15.45
C ALA A 37 18.07 -5.87 -15.82
N HIS A 38 18.25 -7.20 -15.83
CA HIS A 38 17.17 -8.15 -16.14
C HIS A 38 16.12 -8.30 -15.03
N VAL A 39 16.48 -7.98 -13.79
CA VAL A 39 15.60 -8.09 -12.61
C VAL A 39 14.80 -6.81 -12.42
N PHE A 40 15.38 -5.67 -12.80
CA PHE A 40 14.81 -4.35 -12.65
C PHE A 40 13.43 -4.21 -13.30
N ASP A 41 13.28 -4.56 -14.58
CA ASP A 41 11.97 -4.43 -15.26
C ASP A 41 10.87 -5.28 -14.61
N LYS A 42 11.25 -6.47 -14.11
CA LYS A 42 10.32 -7.35 -13.38
C LYS A 42 9.89 -6.73 -12.04
N LEU A 43 10.82 -6.08 -11.33
CA LEU A 43 10.52 -5.39 -10.08
C LEU A 43 9.63 -4.17 -10.32
N ARG A 44 10.01 -3.31 -11.27
CA ARG A 44 9.25 -2.12 -11.65
C ARG A 44 7.82 -2.47 -12.06
N ALA A 45 7.63 -3.49 -12.89
CA ALA A 45 6.30 -3.91 -13.32
C ALA A 45 5.41 -4.45 -12.18
N ARG A 46 5.99 -5.03 -11.12
CA ARG A 46 5.23 -5.68 -10.03
C ARG A 46 5.01 -4.79 -8.81
N TYR A 47 5.96 -3.91 -8.54
CA TYR A 47 6.07 -3.16 -7.29
C TYR A 47 6.11 -1.64 -7.51
N ALA A 48 5.72 -1.15 -8.69
CA ALA A 48 5.51 0.27 -8.90
C ALA A 48 4.42 0.80 -7.94
N ALA A 49 4.81 1.73 -7.07
CA ALA A 49 3.91 2.40 -6.14
C ALA A 49 3.01 3.47 -6.82
N GLY A 50 3.23 3.74 -8.11
CA GLY A 50 2.63 4.85 -8.82
C GLY A 50 3.41 6.15 -8.64
N THR A 51 2.93 7.26 -9.20
CA THR A 51 3.61 8.54 -9.10
C THR A 51 3.40 9.16 -7.71
N PRO A 52 4.46 9.37 -6.93
CA PRO A 52 4.36 9.96 -5.60
C PRO A 52 3.92 11.42 -5.67
N SER A 53 2.98 11.83 -4.80
CA SER A 53 2.67 13.25 -4.57
C SER A 53 3.66 13.91 -3.61
N GLU A 54 4.27 13.11 -2.74
CA GLU A 54 5.22 13.53 -1.72
C GLU A 54 6.39 12.55 -1.66
N LEU A 55 7.60 13.09 -1.48
CA LEU A 55 8.86 12.35 -1.36
C LEU A 55 9.62 12.82 -0.11
N PRO A 56 10.42 11.95 0.54
CA PRO A 56 10.82 10.61 0.09
C PRO A 56 9.72 9.54 0.22
N GLN A 57 9.85 8.47 -0.57
CA GLN A 57 9.06 7.24 -0.44
C GLN A 57 9.96 6.02 -0.52
N VAL A 58 9.61 4.97 0.22
CA VAL A 58 10.34 3.71 0.25
C VAL A 58 9.42 2.58 -0.19
N THR A 59 9.92 1.76 -1.12
CA THR A 59 9.28 0.48 -1.49
C THR A 59 10.22 -0.66 -1.14
N ILE A 60 9.70 -1.67 -0.46
CA ILE A 60 10.37 -2.92 -0.14
C ILE A 60 9.84 -3.98 -1.09
N ALA A 61 10.74 -4.76 -1.72
CA ALA A 61 10.36 -5.82 -2.63
C ALA A 61 11.27 -7.05 -2.48
N PRO A 62 10.77 -8.26 -2.76
CA PRO A 62 11.60 -9.44 -2.87
C PRO A 62 12.15 -9.58 -4.29
N ALA A 63 13.41 -9.94 -4.42
CA ALA A 63 14.03 -10.26 -5.70
C ALA A 63 14.71 -11.65 -5.65
N GLY A 64 14.50 -12.46 -6.68
CA GLY A 64 15.33 -13.61 -6.95
C GLY A 64 16.37 -13.22 -7.97
N ILE A 65 17.65 -13.30 -7.63
CA ILE A 65 18.76 -13.04 -8.55
C ILE A 65 19.45 -14.37 -8.79
N GLU A 66 19.43 -14.80 -10.05
CA GLU A 66 20.09 -16.01 -10.52
C GLU A 66 21.49 -15.65 -10.98
N ASP A 67 22.48 -16.34 -10.44
CA ASP A 67 23.83 -16.29 -10.95
C ASP A 67 23.88 -17.07 -12.27
N LYS A 68 24.32 -16.43 -13.36
CA LYS A 68 24.33 -17.06 -14.68
C LYS A 68 25.41 -18.14 -14.81
N ASP A 69 26.48 -18.03 -14.03
CA ASP A 69 27.62 -18.93 -14.12
C ASP A 69 27.38 -20.19 -13.28
N THR A 70 26.74 -20.05 -12.11
CA THR A 70 26.45 -21.19 -11.21
C THR A 70 25.01 -21.71 -11.32
N GLY A 71 24.08 -20.92 -11.87
CA GLY A 71 22.64 -21.21 -11.86
C GLY A 71 21.98 -21.06 -10.48
N GLU A 72 22.74 -20.64 -9.46
CA GLU A 72 22.24 -20.52 -8.09
C GLU A 72 21.31 -19.31 -7.95
N LYS A 73 20.17 -19.51 -7.30
CA LYS A 73 19.19 -18.45 -7.04
C LYS A 73 19.38 -17.89 -5.63
N SER A 74 19.79 -16.63 -5.57
CA SER A 74 19.84 -15.87 -4.32
C SER A 74 18.53 -15.11 -4.07
N HIS A 75 18.00 -15.23 -2.86
CA HIS A 75 16.92 -14.38 -2.37
C HIS A 75 17.49 -13.06 -1.90
N ASN A 76 16.92 -11.94 -2.35
CA ASN A 76 17.34 -10.60 -2.00
C ASN A 76 16.16 -9.80 -1.47
N VAL A 77 16.42 -9.04 -0.42
CA VAL A 77 15.53 -7.98 0.08
C VAL A 77 15.93 -6.70 -0.63
N VAL A 78 14.98 -6.06 -1.31
CA VAL A 78 15.22 -4.85 -2.10
C VAL A 78 14.58 -3.66 -1.40
N LEU A 79 15.34 -2.58 -1.20
CA LEU A 79 14.82 -1.26 -0.84
C LEU A 79 14.96 -0.32 -2.04
N ALA A 80 13.85 0.26 -2.47
CA ALA A 80 13.80 1.32 -3.47
C ALA A 80 13.46 2.64 -2.79
N ILE A 81 14.41 3.57 -2.77
CA ILE A 81 14.29 4.89 -2.14
C ILE A 81 14.05 5.93 -3.24
N HIS A 82 12.82 6.45 -3.30
CA HIS A 82 12.42 7.52 -4.20
C HIS A 82 12.68 8.89 -3.55
N THR A 83 13.38 9.77 -4.26
CA THR A 83 13.70 11.14 -3.83
C THR A 83 13.60 12.11 -5.00
N TRP A 84 13.36 13.40 -4.73
CA TRP A 84 13.47 14.41 -5.78
C TRP A 84 14.94 14.60 -6.14
N SER A 85 15.24 14.69 -7.43
CA SER A 85 16.52 15.18 -7.90
C SER A 85 16.49 16.71 -8.01
N ASP A 86 17.67 17.32 -8.10
CA ASP A 86 17.82 18.73 -8.47
C ASP A 86 17.60 18.97 -9.98
N HIS A 87 17.36 17.91 -10.75
CA HIS A 87 17.20 17.98 -12.19
C HIS A 87 15.76 18.22 -12.60
N ARG A 88 15.64 18.79 -13.80
CA ARG A 88 14.38 18.95 -14.51
C ARG A 88 14.46 18.25 -15.86
N ASP A 89 13.34 17.70 -16.30
CA ASP A 89 13.20 17.19 -17.65
C ASP A 89 13.13 18.33 -18.67
N PHE A 90 13.11 18.00 -19.96
CA PHE A 90 13.02 19.00 -21.02
C PHE A 90 11.80 19.94 -20.89
N THR A 91 10.70 19.45 -20.30
CA THR A 91 9.47 20.23 -20.09
C THR A 91 9.49 21.07 -18.80
N GLY A 92 10.62 21.08 -18.09
CA GLY A 92 10.79 21.79 -16.83
C GLY A 92 10.18 21.09 -15.62
N ARG A 93 9.70 19.85 -15.74
CA ARG A 93 9.14 19.09 -14.60
C ARG A 93 10.27 18.55 -13.74
N LYS A 94 10.05 18.48 -12.43
CA LYS A 94 11.01 17.87 -11.50
C LYS A 94 11.19 16.39 -11.84
N VAL A 95 12.44 15.94 -11.88
CA VAL A 95 12.79 14.52 -12.04
C VAL A 95 12.96 13.90 -10.65
N ALA A 96 12.39 12.73 -10.44
CA ALA A 96 12.67 11.92 -9.26
C ALA A 96 13.80 10.92 -9.57
N TYR A 97 14.55 10.52 -8.56
CA TYR A 97 15.46 9.38 -8.64
C TYR A 97 15.00 8.27 -7.72
N THR A 98 15.16 7.04 -8.20
CA THR A 98 14.98 5.84 -7.40
C THR A 98 16.33 5.18 -7.21
N ARG A 99 16.81 5.11 -5.97
CA ARG A 99 17.96 4.29 -5.61
C ARG A 99 17.46 2.92 -5.16
N TRP A 100 17.83 1.89 -5.89
CA TRP A 100 17.51 0.49 -5.62
C TRP A 100 18.71 -0.16 -4.93
N PHE A 101 18.49 -0.77 -3.77
CA PHE A 101 19.51 -1.51 -3.02
C PHE A 101 19.06 -2.95 -2.83
N PHE A 102 19.91 -3.90 -3.20
CA PHE A 102 19.65 -5.33 -3.17
C PHE A 102 20.54 -5.98 -2.11
N VAL A 103 19.91 -6.53 -1.08
CA VAL A 103 20.60 -7.16 0.04
C VAL A 103 20.37 -8.66 0.00
N PRO A 104 21.43 -9.49 -0.15
CA PRO A 104 21.28 -10.94 -0.09
C PRO A 104 20.74 -11.38 1.26
N TYR A 105 19.61 -12.09 1.25
CA TYR A 105 18.88 -12.47 2.46
C TYR A 105 19.70 -13.35 3.40
N HIS A 106 20.60 -14.19 2.88
CA HIS A 106 21.45 -15.05 3.70
C HIS A 106 22.33 -14.24 4.67
N GLN A 107 22.70 -13.00 4.33
CA GLN A 107 23.48 -12.14 5.24
C GLN A 107 22.64 -11.61 6.42
N LEU A 108 21.31 -11.64 6.29
CA LEU A 108 20.37 -11.19 7.32
C LEU A 108 19.93 -12.32 8.26
N GLN A 109 20.21 -13.58 7.94
CA GLN A 109 19.76 -14.73 8.74
C GLN A 109 20.44 -14.79 10.11
N ASP A 110 21.74 -14.49 10.15
CA ASP A 110 22.51 -14.47 11.40
C ASP A 110 22.52 -13.09 12.07
N HIS A 111 21.91 -12.08 11.42
CA HIS A 111 21.86 -10.71 11.90
C HIS A 111 20.55 -10.06 11.46
N PRO A 112 19.42 -10.39 12.12
CA PRO A 112 18.14 -9.78 11.80
C PRO A 112 18.20 -8.27 11.95
N VAL A 113 17.85 -7.55 10.88
CA VAL A 113 17.77 -6.07 10.84
C VAL A 113 16.35 -5.60 10.53
N SER A 114 16.07 -4.34 10.89
CA SER A 114 14.86 -3.61 10.50
C SER A 114 15.03 -2.92 9.14
N TYR A 115 13.93 -2.68 8.43
CA TYR A 115 13.90 -1.89 7.21
C TYR A 115 14.25 -0.42 7.46
N GLN A 116 13.89 0.12 8.62
CA GLN A 116 14.29 1.47 9.04
C GLN A 116 15.81 1.57 9.21
N ALA A 117 16.45 0.55 9.80
CA ALA A 117 17.91 0.50 9.91
C ALA A 117 18.59 0.42 8.53
N LEU A 118 18.05 -0.42 7.63
CA LEU A 118 18.51 -0.50 6.24
C LEU A 118 18.32 0.84 5.50
N TYR A 119 17.16 1.49 5.65
CA TYR A 119 16.89 2.78 5.05
C TYR A 119 17.89 3.84 5.54
N ALA A 120 18.08 3.97 6.86
CA ALA A 120 19.02 4.94 7.42
C ALA A 120 20.46 4.72 6.91
N ALA A 121 20.87 3.46 6.83
CA ALA A 121 22.18 3.07 6.32
C ALA A 121 22.35 3.42 4.83
N PHE A 122 21.35 3.15 3.99
CA PHE A 122 21.42 3.39 2.55
C PHE A 122 21.17 4.84 2.16
N ASP A 123 20.33 5.57 2.90
CA ASP A 123 20.04 6.96 2.61
C ASP A 123 21.28 7.84 2.75
N ALA A 124 22.14 7.50 3.71
CA ALA A 124 23.43 8.15 3.97
C ALA A 124 24.50 7.89 2.88
N LEU A 125 24.28 6.95 1.96
CA LEU A 125 25.21 6.68 0.88
C LEU A 125 25.08 7.71 -0.25
N PRO A 126 26.18 7.98 -1.00
CA PRO A 126 26.10 8.81 -2.21
C PRO A 126 25.16 8.21 -3.25
N LEU A 127 24.75 9.03 -4.23
CA LEU A 127 23.82 8.61 -5.30
C LEU A 127 24.34 7.39 -6.09
N THR A 128 25.66 7.30 -6.25
CA THR A 128 26.36 6.20 -6.92
C THR A 128 27.48 5.67 -6.03
N PRO A 129 27.19 4.71 -5.13
CA PRO A 129 28.19 4.12 -4.24
C PRO A 129 29.29 3.38 -5.01
N GLU A 130 30.53 3.55 -4.57
CA GLU A 130 31.70 2.84 -5.11
C GLU A 130 32.10 1.66 -4.20
N PRO A 131 32.78 0.63 -4.74
CA PRO A 131 33.27 -0.49 -3.94
C PRO A 131 34.24 -0.06 -2.81
N PRO A 132 34.26 -0.77 -1.67
CA PRO A 132 33.48 -1.98 -1.37
C PRO A 132 32.02 -1.67 -1.02
N LEU A 133 31.10 -2.36 -1.69
CA LEU A 133 29.65 -2.19 -1.52
C LEU A 133 29.16 -2.89 -0.24
N THR A 134 29.49 -2.30 0.91
CA THR A 134 29.11 -2.79 2.23
C THR A 134 28.70 -1.64 3.13
N VAL A 135 27.69 -1.84 3.98
CA VAL A 135 27.21 -0.83 4.93
C VAL A 135 27.01 -1.45 6.31
N ALA A 136 27.31 -0.69 7.38
CA ALA A 136 27.07 -1.12 8.74
C ALA A 136 25.60 -0.91 9.11
N VAL A 137 24.93 -1.96 9.60
CA VAL A 137 23.52 -1.92 9.98
C VAL A 137 23.35 -2.50 11.38
N PRO A 138 22.75 -1.77 12.33
CA PRO A 138 22.48 -2.29 13.67
C PRO A 138 21.50 -3.47 13.61
N ALA A 139 21.66 -4.41 14.53
CA ALA A 139 20.68 -5.48 14.73
C ALA A 139 19.31 -4.89 15.11
N LEU A 140 18.25 -5.61 14.78
CA LEU A 140 16.91 -5.36 15.33
C LEU A 140 16.95 -5.59 16.84
N ASP A 141 16.67 -4.55 17.63
CA ASP A 141 16.39 -4.70 19.06
C ASP A 141 14.89 -4.95 19.26
N PRO A 142 14.48 -6.13 19.77
CA PRO A 142 13.08 -6.43 20.06
C PRO A 142 12.43 -5.44 21.04
N ARG A 143 13.21 -4.77 21.90
CA ARG A 143 12.72 -3.82 22.90
C ARG A 143 12.30 -2.47 22.30
N ASP A 144 12.85 -2.12 21.14
CA ASP A 144 12.50 -0.90 20.42
C ASP A 144 11.15 -1.01 19.69
N VAL A 145 10.58 -2.22 19.61
CA VAL A 145 9.36 -2.50 18.87
C VAL A 145 8.17 -2.65 19.81
N MET A 146 7.38 -1.59 19.94
CA MET A 146 6.12 -1.60 20.70
C MET A 146 4.90 -1.62 19.77
N PRO A 147 4.25 -2.77 19.58
CA PRO A 147 3.15 -2.91 18.64
C PRO A 147 1.83 -2.38 19.20
N GLY A 148 1.21 -1.46 18.46
CA GLY A 148 -0.16 -1.02 18.67
C GLY A 148 -1.19 -1.93 17.97
N SER A 149 -2.47 -1.68 18.21
CA SER A 149 -3.61 -2.43 17.63
C SER A 149 -3.54 -2.60 16.12
N ASP A 150 -3.12 -1.55 15.41
CA ASP A 150 -3.04 -1.52 13.95
C ASP A 150 -2.00 -2.50 13.42
N ALA A 151 -0.86 -2.61 14.10
CA ALA A 151 0.22 -3.50 13.71
C ALA A 151 -0.18 -4.96 13.97
N LEU A 152 -0.85 -5.24 15.10
CA LEU A 152 -1.38 -6.58 15.40
C LEU A 152 -2.39 -7.03 14.34
N ALA A 153 -3.33 -6.14 13.97
CA ALA A 153 -4.31 -6.42 12.93
C ALA A 153 -3.65 -6.66 11.57
N ALA A 154 -2.73 -5.79 11.15
CA ALA A 154 -2.01 -5.93 9.89
C ALA A 154 -1.16 -7.22 9.84
N ALA A 155 -0.47 -7.56 10.92
CA ALA A 155 0.30 -8.80 11.01
C ALA A 155 -0.60 -10.04 10.87
N ALA A 156 -1.74 -10.06 11.56
CA ALA A 156 -2.69 -11.17 11.48
C ALA A 156 -3.27 -11.37 10.06
N LEU A 157 -3.65 -10.27 9.39
CA LEU A 157 -4.14 -10.30 8.01
C LEU A 157 -3.06 -10.81 7.05
N LEU A 158 -1.81 -10.33 7.20
CA LEU A 158 -0.68 -10.76 6.39
C LEU A 158 -0.35 -12.24 6.62
N ALA A 159 -0.37 -12.73 7.86
CA ALA A 159 -0.11 -14.13 8.19
C ALA A 159 -1.11 -15.09 7.50
N SER A 160 -2.34 -14.63 7.26
CA SER A 160 -3.36 -15.35 6.49
C SER A 160 -3.23 -15.20 4.98
N GLY A 161 -2.20 -14.51 4.50
CA GLY A 161 -1.91 -14.30 3.08
C GLY A 161 -2.66 -13.12 2.45
N GLN A 162 -3.42 -12.35 3.22
CA GLN A 162 -4.18 -11.21 2.70
C GLN A 162 -3.26 -10.01 2.41
N GLN A 163 -3.65 -9.19 1.42
CA GLN A 163 -3.01 -7.88 1.20
C GLN A 163 -3.65 -6.84 2.12
N VAL A 164 -2.82 -5.98 2.69
CA VAL A 164 -3.22 -4.96 3.66
C VAL A 164 -2.88 -3.57 3.14
N CYS A 165 -3.85 -2.66 3.21
CA CYS A 165 -3.67 -1.25 2.94
C CYS A 165 -4.00 -0.43 4.19
N LEU A 166 -3.03 0.32 4.71
CA LEU A 166 -3.28 1.33 5.72
C LEU A 166 -3.91 2.56 5.06
N VAL A 167 -5.04 3.00 5.61
CA VAL A 167 -5.78 4.19 5.16
C VAL A 167 -5.87 5.22 6.27
N GLY A 168 -6.01 6.50 5.90
CA GLY A 168 -6.07 7.61 6.86
C GLY A 168 -4.72 8.01 7.45
N ALA A 169 -3.61 7.59 6.84
CA ALA A 169 -2.25 7.90 7.23
C ALA A 169 -1.60 8.98 6.32
N ASP A 170 -2.39 9.83 5.65
CA ASP A 170 -1.89 10.86 4.73
C ASP A 170 -0.90 11.82 5.41
N GLY A 171 -1.16 12.22 6.66
CA GLY A 171 -0.28 13.13 7.43
C GLY A 171 0.88 12.45 8.15
N VAL A 172 1.01 11.12 8.06
CA VAL A 172 2.04 10.38 8.80
C VAL A 172 3.37 10.46 8.04
N PRO A 173 4.48 10.90 8.68
CA PRO A 173 5.78 10.98 8.03
C PRO A 173 6.24 9.64 7.45
N MET A 174 7.00 9.67 6.35
CA MET A 174 7.54 8.46 5.70
C MET A 174 8.28 7.56 6.70
N ALA A 175 9.13 8.13 7.54
CA ALA A 175 9.91 7.36 8.53
C ALA A 175 9.02 6.63 9.55
N GLU A 176 7.89 7.22 9.95
CA GLU A 176 6.94 6.57 10.87
C GLU A 176 6.14 5.47 10.16
N ARG A 177 5.78 5.69 8.89
CA ARG A 177 5.18 4.63 8.05
C ARG A 177 6.13 3.45 7.87
N LEU A 178 7.42 3.70 7.67
CA LEU A 178 8.44 2.66 7.58
C LEU A 178 8.62 1.91 8.91
N ARG A 179 8.65 2.64 10.04
CA ARG A 179 8.68 2.03 11.37
C ARG A 179 7.47 1.13 11.62
N PHE A 180 6.29 1.52 11.16
CA PHE A 180 5.10 0.67 11.23
C PHE A 180 5.29 -0.64 10.44
N VAL A 181 5.89 -0.58 9.24
CA VAL A 181 6.23 -1.79 8.47
C VAL A 181 7.14 -2.71 9.28
N ASP A 182 8.13 -2.15 9.97
CA ASP A 182 9.01 -2.92 10.87
C ASP A 182 8.25 -3.54 12.03
N THR A 183 7.39 -2.79 12.70
CA THR A 183 6.54 -3.29 13.79
C THR A 183 5.68 -4.46 13.32
N VAL A 184 5.05 -4.36 12.14
CA VAL A 184 4.25 -5.46 11.57
C VAL A 184 5.12 -6.69 11.27
N MET A 185 6.28 -6.49 10.65
CA MET A 185 7.16 -7.60 10.27
C MET A 185 7.96 -8.18 11.44
N ALA A 186 8.00 -7.52 12.59
CA ALA A 186 8.52 -8.06 13.84
C ALA A 186 7.54 -9.04 14.51
N LEU A 187 6.25 -8.94 14.19
CA LEU A 187 5.18 -9.83 14.66
C LEU A 187 4.98 -11.06 13.74
N LEU A 188 5.89 -11.26 12.80
CA LEU A 188 5.88 -12.32 11.80
C LEU A 188 7.26 -13.00 11.77
N PRO A 189 7.34 -14.31 11.47
CA PRO A 189 8.62 -14.99 11.31
C PRO A 189 9.57 -14.26 10.35
N TYR A 190 10.85 -14.12 10.72
CA TYR A 190 11.82 -13.35 9.94
C TYR A 190 11.99 -13.87 8.50
N GLY A 191 11.81 -15.18 8.31
CA GLY A 191 11.75 -15.91 7.03
C GLY A 191 10.84 -15.31 5.97
N LEU A 192 9.74 -14.69 6.38
CA LEU A 192 8.75 -14.10 5.47
C LEU A 192 9.28 -12.89 4.70
N ARG A 193 10.38 -12.28 5.16
CA ARG A 193 11.02 -11.15 4.48
C ARG A 193 11.52 -11.52 3.07
N THR A 194 11.80 -12.81 2.81
CA THR A 194 12.18 -13.30 1.47
C THR A 194 11.10 -13.13 0.40
N ARG A 195 9.84 -12.98 0.82
CA ARG A 195 8.65 -12.84 -0.05
C ARG A 195 7.79 -11.63 0.29
N PHE A 196 8.27 -10.78 1.20
CA PHE A 196 7.54 -9.62 1.66
C PHE A 196 7.73 -8.43 0.70
N SER A 197 6.66 -7.67 0.50
CA SER A 197 6.72 -6.39 -0.20
C SER A 197 5.87 -5.37 0.53
N ALA A 198 6.40 -4.15 0.63
CA ALA A 198 5.70 -3.03 1.25
C ALA A 198 5.99 -1.73 0.50
N ALA A 199 5.14 -0.72 0.69
CA ALA A 199 5.44 0.63 0.25
C ALA A 199 4.90 1.64 1.24
N THR A 200 5.72 2.63 1.61
CA THR A 200 5.33 3.71 2.54
C THR A 200 4.25 4.62 1.97
N TRP A 201 3.98 4.52 0.66
CA TRP A 201 2.80 5.10 0.03
C TRP A 201 2.57 4.44 -1.34
N THR A 202 1.32 4.33 -1.79
CA THR A 202 0.95 3.93 -3.14
C THR A 202 -0.20 4.79 -3.67
N SER A 203 -0.25 4.95 -4.99
CA SER A 203 -1.42 5.51 -5.66
C SER A 203 -2.56 4.49 -5.61
N SER A 204 -3.73 4.90 -5.11
CA SER A 204 -4.94 4.07 -5.09
C SER A 204 -5.42 3.63 -6.49
N THR A 205 -4.92 4.24 -7.56
CA THR A 205 -5.26 3.89 -8.95
C THR A 205 -4.31 2.87 -9.57
N THR A 206 -3.17 2.58 -8.93
CA THR A 206 -2.16 1.67 -9.47
C THR A 206 -2.41 0.26 -8.98
N LYS A 207 -2.51 -0.70 -9.91
CA LYS A 207 -2.52 -2.13 -9.56
C LYS A 207 -1.10 -2.57 -9.23
N HIS A 208 -0.89 -3.08 -8.03
CA HIS A 208 0.42 -3.55 -7.56
C HIS A 208 0.32 -4.88 -6.81
N ARG A 209 1.44 -5.59 -6.66
CA ARG A 209 1.53 -6.82 -5.85
C ARG A 209 2.10 -6.60 -4.45
N ILE A 210 2.13 -5.34 -4.00
CA ILE A 210 2.60 -4.94 -2.67
C ILE A 210 1.67 -5.52 -1.61
N LYS A 211 2.24 -6.23 -0.62
CA LYS A 211 1.48 -6.90 0.44
C LYS A 211 1.02 -5.94 1.53
N LEU A 212 1.84 -4.96 1.87
CA LEU A 212 1.53 -3.93 2.85
C LEU A 212 1.75 -2.54 2.25
N SER A 213 0.69 -1.79 2.01
CA SER A 213 0.78 -0.44 1.43
C SER A 213 0.12 0.61 2.31
N PHE A 214 0.56 1.86 2.19
CA PHE A 214 -0.19 3.01 2.68
C PHE A 214 -0.82 3.72 1.49
N ALA A 215 -2.09 4.09 1.58
CA ALA A 215 -2.74 4.86 0.52
C ALA A 215 -3.90 5.67 1.08
N ARG A 216 -4.39 6.63 0.29
CA ARG A 216 -5.59 7.39 0.64
C ARG A 216 -6.85 6.49 0.68
N TYR A 217 -6.92 5.54 -0.25
CA TYR A 217 -7.98 4.55 -0.33
C TYR A 217 -7.40 3.17 -0.58
N ALA A 218 -7.97 2.16 0.06
CA ALA A 218 -7.64 0.76 -0.22
C ALA A 218 -8.15 0.37 -1.62
N PRO A 219 -7.30 -0.27 -2.45
CA PRO A 219 -7.75 -0.85 -3.72
C PRO A 219 -8.81 -1.94 -3.50
N GLU A 220 -9.59 -2.23 -4.54
CA GLU A 220 -10.55 -3.33 -4.52
C GLU A 220 -9.85 -4.67 -4.25
N GLY A 221 -10.41 -5.48 -3.34
CA GLY A 221 -9.86 -6.78 -2.94
C GLY A 221 -8.71 -6.72 -1.93
N VAL A 222 -8.34 -5.52 -1.44
CA VAL A 222 -7.31 -5.32 -0.41
C VAL A 222 -7.97 -4.97 0.92
N GLN A 223 -7.48 -5.54 2.02
CA GLN A 223 -8.03 -5.28 3.35
C GLN A 223 -7.56 -3.94 3.88
N ALA A 224 -8.51 -3.09 4.28
CA ALA A 224 -8.22 -1.77 4.82
C ALA A 224 -8.03 -1.83 6.34
N VAL A 225 -6.91 -1.31 6.84
CA VAL A 225 -6.69 -1.05 8.27
C VAL A 225 -6.64 0.47 8.44
N HIS A 226 -7.47 1.02 9.33
CA HIS A 226 -7.52 2.47 9.55
C HIS A 226 -6.47 2.87 10.59
N TRP A 227 -5.62 3.82 10.21
CA TRP A 227 -4.57 4.31 11.09
C TRP A 227 -5.13 4.91 12.39
N GLY A 228 -4.56 4.51 13.52
CA GLY A 228 -4.97 4.88 14.87
C GLY A 228 -6.28 4.26 15.34
N GLN A 229 -6.90 3.36 14.57
CA GLN A 229 -8.21 2.77 14.89
C GLN A 229 -8.20 1.24 14.87
N GLY A 230 -7.14 0.62 14.38
CA GLY A 230 -7.09 -0.79 14.02
C GLY A 230 -7.93 -1.10 12.77
N ALA A 231 -8.10 -2.38 12.49
CA ALA A 231 -9.14 -2.83 11.57
C ALA A 231 -10.35 -3.34 12.37
N ASP A 232 -11.56 -3.02 11.92
CA ASP A 232 -12.74 -3.82 12.22
C ASP A 232 -12.59 -5.11 11.42
N ILE A 233 -11.79 -6.04 11.95
CA ILE A 233 -11.25 -7.11 11.13
C ILE A 233 -12.35 -8.13 10.79
N PRO A 234 -12.77 -8.29 9.52
CA PRO A 234 -13.62 -9.39 9.10
C PRO A 234 -12.72 -10.61 8.95
N LEU A 235 -12.41 -11.21 10.08
CA LEU A 235 -11.40 -12.25 10.15
C LEU A 235 -11.98 -13.53 9.59
N ASP A 236 -11.40 -14.01 8.50
CA ASP A 236 -11.40 -15.45 8.29
C ASP A 236 -10.85 -16.16 9.55
N LYS A 237 -11.17 -17.44 9.71
CA LYS A 237 -10.81 -18.20 10.91
C LYS A 237 -9.32 -18.15 11.25
N HIS A 238 -8.44 -18.04 10.25
CA HIS A 238 -6.99 -17.99 10.45
C HIS A 238 -6.57 -16.63 10.97
N SER A 239 -6.99 -15.55 10.32
CA SER A 239 -6.67 -14.19 10.75
C SER A 239 -7.12 -13.98 12.20
N ALA A 240 -8.32 -14.48 12.54
CA ALA A 240 -8.91 -14.34 13.87
C ALA A 240 -8.03 -14.99 14.94
N GLU A 241 -7.58 -16.20 14.62
CA GLU A 241 -6.76 -17.00 15.50
C GLU A 241 -5.38 -16.37 15.70
N TYR A 242 -4.72 -15.91 14.63
CA TYR A 242 -3.42 -15.23 14.73
C TYR A 242 -3.53 -13.96 15.59
N HIS A 243 -4.54 -13.14 15.31
CA HIS A 243 -4.79 -11.92 16.08
C HIS A 243 -5.10 -12.20 17.55
N ARG A 244 -5.87 -13.26 17.83
CA ARG A 244 -6.18 -13.70 19.20
C ARG A 244 -4.92 -14.13 19.94
N ILE A 245 -4.04 -14.90 19.30
CA ILE A 245 -2.76 -15.32 19.92
C ILE A 245 -1.88 -14.11 20.18
N LEU A 246 -1.77 -13.16 19.24
CA LEU A 246 -0.98 -11.94 19.44
C LEU A 246 -1.52 -11.07 20.60
N ARG A 247 -2.85 -11.02 20.79
CA ARG A 247 -3.48 -10.19 21.82
C ARG A 247 -3.52 -10.85 23.20
N ASN A 248 -3.80 -12.15 23.24
CA ASN A 248 -4.02 -12.93 24.47
C ASN A 248 -2.84 -13.87 24.72
N ARG A 249 -1.65 -13.28 24.80
CA ARG A 249 -0.39 -13.99 24.99
C ARG A 249 0.05 -13.91 26.44
N ASP A 250 0.76 -14.95 26.86
CA ASP A 250 1.40 -15.02 28.18
C ASP A 250 2.86 -14.52 28.16
N VAL A 251 3.42 -14.30 26.97
CA VAL A 251 4.82 -13.88 26.72
C VAL A 251 4.89 -12.41 26.32
N ASP A 252 5.93 -11.69 26.74
CA ASP A 252 6.13 -10.27 26.42
C ASP A 252 6.58 -10.04 24.94
N TYR A 253 6.46 -8.81 24.41
CA TYR A 253 6.75 -8.44 23.02
C TYR A 253 8.23 -8.59 22.70
N PRO A 254 9.16 -8.14 23.55
CA PRO A 254 10.58 -8.34 23.27
C PRO A 254 10.95 -9.82 23.12
N ASP A 255 10.41 -10.71 23.97
CA ASP A 255 10.70 -12.14 23.90
C ASP A 255 10.06 -12.78 22.65
N LEU A 256 8.79 -12.48 22.37
CA LEU A 256 8.10 -12.93 21.16
C LEU A 256 8.83 -12.49 19.88
N ILE A 257 9.17 -11.19 19.80
CA ILE A 257 9.82 -10.60 18.64
C ILE A 257 11.24 -11.15 18.49
N GLY A 258 11.98 -11.31 19.59
CA GLY A 258 13.29 -11.94 19.58
C GLY A 258 13.22 -13.38 19.07
N TRP A 259 12.21 -14.15 19.51
CA TRP A 259 11.98 -15.51 19.04
C TRP A 259 11.62 -15.57 17.55
N LEU A 260 10.70 -14.70 17.09
CA LEU A 260 10.29 -14.61 15.67
C LEU A 260 11.43 -14.11 14.76
N ALA A 261 12.29 -13.22 15.27
CA ALA A 261 13.48 -12.75 14.59
C ALA A 261 14.49 -13.88 14.35
N GLY A 262 14.54 -14.88 15.24
CA GLY A 262 15.34 -16.09 15.06
C GLY A 262 14.78 -17.10 14.06
N GLN A 263 13.54 -16.95 13.60
CA GLN A 263 12.93 -17.86 12.61
C GLN A 263 13.28 -17.41 11.19
N THR A 264 14.50 -17.70 10.75
CA THR A 264 15.10 -17.16 9.50
C THR A 264 15.06 -18.10 8.30
N GLU A 265 14.46 -19.29 8.44
CA GLU A 265 14.16 -20.16 7.31
C GLU A 265 13.20 -19.46 6.34
N PRO A 266 13.46 -19.42 5.02
CA PRO A 266 12.58 -18.75 4.07
C PRO A 266 11.14 -19.28 4.12
N LEU A 267 10.17 -18.36 4.27
CA LEU A 267 8.74 -18.65 4.33
C LEU A 267 7.95 -17.76 3.36
N TRP A 268 6.78 -18.24 2.95
CA TRP A 268 5.93 -17.60 1.96
C TRP A 268 4.56 -17.25 2.56
N PHE A 269 3.90 -16.29 1.93
CA PHE A 269 2.55 -15.85 2.27
C PHE A 269 1.52 -16.57 1.39
N ASN A 270 1.52 -17.90 1.40
CA ASN A 270 0.59 -18.77 0.65
C ASN A 270 -0.09 -19.77 1.60
N ASP A 271 -1.02 -20.56 1.08
CA ASP A 271 -1.72 -21.58 1.88
C ASP A 271 -0.76 -22.68 2.39
N ASP A 272 0.31 -22.98 1.64
CA ASP A 272 1.26 -24.06 1.95
C ASP A 272 2.09 -23.78 3.21
N ASP A 273 2.63 -22.56 3.35
CA ASP A 273 3.46 -22.17 4.50
C ASP A 273 2.64 -21.63 5.68
N ARG A 274 1.35 -21.33 5.47
CA ARG A 274 0.47 -20.78 6.52
C ARG A 274 0.43 -21.67 7.78
N PRO A 275 0.25 -23.00 7.70
CA PRO A 275 0.30 -23.86 8.89
C PRO A 275 1.61 -23.70 9.67
N ARG A 276 2.75 -23.60 8.97
CA ARG A 276 4.06 -23.41 9.59
C ARG A 276 4.18 -22.06 10.28
N VAL A 277 3.72 -20.97 9.65
CA VAL A 277 3.70 -19.63 10.25
C VAL A 277 2.88 -19.61 11.55
N PHE A 278 1.72 -20.25 11.56
CA PHE A 278 0.88 -20.35 12.76
C PHE A 278 1.50 -21.22 13.84
N GLU A 279 2.10 -22.35 13.45
CA GLU A 279 2.78 -23.23 14.39
C GLU A 279 3.95 -22.51 15.07
N LEU A 280 4.73 -21.74 14.31
CA LEU A 280 5.79 -20.92 14.88
C LEU A 280 5.23 -19.94 15.93
N LEU A 281 4.15 -19.22 15.62
CA LEU A 281 3.54 -18.32 16.61
C LEU A 281 3.08 -19.08 17.88
N ARG A 282 2.50 -20.26 17.76
CA ARG A 282 2.08 -21.06 18.93
C ARG A 282 3.26 -21.55 19.77
N GLN A 283 4.35 -21.95 19.11
CA GLN A 283 5.58 -22.36 19.78
C GLN A 283 6.17 -21.22 20.60
N SER A 284 6.13 -19.98 20.08
CA SER A 284 6.59 -18.81 20.83
C SER A 284 5.85 -18.60 22.16
N ALA A 285 4.54 -18.92 22.22
CA ALA A 285 3.75 -18.82 23.43
C ALA A 285 4.02 -19.96 24.43
N SER A 286 4.57 -21.07 23.96
CA SER A 286 4.86 -22.26 24.78
C SER A 286 6.29 -22.28 25.30
N GLN A 287 7.19 -21.48 24.72
CA GLN A 287 8.54 -21.36 25.23
C GLN A 287 8.53 -20.49 26.49
N SER A 288 8.92 -21.08 27.62
CA SER A 288 9.29 -20.27 28.78
C SER A 288 10.38 -19.28 28.37
N PRO A 289 10.34 -18.03 28.84
CA PRO A 289 11.38 -17.07 28.53
C PRO A 289 12.75 -17.71 28.82
N PRO A 290 13.74 -17.58 27.93
CA PRO A 290 15.07 -18.09 28.21
C PRO A 290 15.49 -17.54 29.58
N PRO A 291 16.10 -18.37 30.46
CA PRO A 291 16.52 -17.91 31.77
C PRO A 291 17.34 -16.65 31.57
N ARG A 292 16.85 -15.53 32.13
CA ARG A 292 17.50 -14.22 32.02
C ARG A 292 18.98 -14.47 32.33
N PRO A 293 19.91 -14.14 31.41
CA PRO A 293 21.33 -14.30 31.71
C PRO A 293 21.56 -13.64 33.07
N PRO A 294 22.20 -14.34 34.03
CA PRO A 294 22.38 -13.81 35.37
C PRO A 294 22.93 -12.40 35.21
N ASP A 295 22.27 -11.43 35.85
CA ASP A 295 22.77 -10.05 35.87
C ASP A 295 24.28 -10.15 36.10
N PRO A 296 25.11 -9.53 35.22
CA PRO A 296 26.54 -9.64 35.33
C PRO A 296 26.87 -9.33 36.79
N ALA A 297 27.43 -10.33 37.48
CA ALA A 297 27.71 -10.26 38.90
C ALA A 297 28.34 -8.89 39.16
N PRO A 298 27.81 -8.09 40.11
CA PRO A 298 28.30 -6.75 40.34
C PRO A 298 29.81 -6.83 40.41
N ALA A 299 30.46 -6.17 39.45
CA ALA A 299 31.90 -6.27 39.27
C ALA A 299 32.54 -6.05 40.66
N PRO A 300 33.50 -6.89 41.08
CA PRO A 300 34.15 -6.73 42.36
C PRO A 300 34.61 -5.28 42.45
N ALA A 301 34.09 -4.59 43.47
CA ALA A 301 34.33 -3.17 43.66
C ALA A 301 35.84 -2.91 43.49
N PRO A 302 36.25 -1.99 42.61
CA PRO A 302 37.66 -1.68 42.47
C PRO A 302 38.20 -1.27 43.84
N ALA A 303 39.34 -1.85 44.21
CA ALA A 303 40.05 -1.55 45.45
C ALA A 303 40.12 -0.02 45.65
N PRO A 304 39.97 0.48 46.89
CA PRO A 304 39.82 1.90 47.16
C PRO A 304 41.04 2.66 46.64
N ALA A 305 40.88 3.32 45.50
CA ALA A 305 41.84 4.28 45.03
C ALA A 305 41.85 5.43 46.03
N VAL A 306 43.03 5.65 46.62
CA VAL A 306 43.37 6.75 47.51
C VAL A 306 42.75 8.03 46.96
N SER A 307 41.69 8.49 47.64
CA SER A 307 40.94 9.68 47.28
C SER A 307 41.82 10.90 47.51
N ARG A 308 42.50 11.36 46.45
CA ARG A 308 42.85 12.78 46.36
C ARG A 308 41.55 13.54 46.09
N GLN A 309 41.07 14.21 47.13
CA GLN A 309 40.06 15.25 47.06
C GLN A 309 40.30 16.16 45.85
N ARG A 310 39.37 16.09 44.89
CA ARG A 310 39.06 17.22 44.03
C ARG A 310 37.55 17.24 43.88
N GLY A 311 36.93 18.15 44.63
CA GLY A 311 35.49 18.34 44.60
C GLY A 311 35.02 18.75 43.21
N MET A 312 33.96 18.11 42.74
CA MET A 312 33.00 18.73 41.84
C MET A 312 31.65 18.04 42.01
N VAL A 313 30.74 18.78 42.66
CA VAL A 313 29.33 18.47 42.77
C VAL A 313 28.73 18.63 41.37
N GLY A 314 28.33 17.51 40.76
CA GLY A 314 27.52 17.48 39.54
C GLY A 314 26.15 16.91 39.85
N ALA A 315 25.42 17.51 40.79
CA ALA A 315 23.99 17.28 40.90
C ALA A 315 23.36 17.87 39.63
N THR A 316 23.06 17.01 38.65
CA THR A 316 22.19 17.37 37.54
C THR A 316 20.89 17.89 38.14
N GLN A 317 20.69 19.19 38.05
CA GLN A 317 19.43 19.85 38.38
C GLN A 317 18.36 19.30 37.43
N GLN A 318 17.74 18.17 37.77
CA GLN A 318 16.45 17.82 37.23
C GLN A 318 15.51 18.91 37.73
N GLY A 319 15.10 19.79 36.82
CA GLY A 319 14.07 20.77 37.10
C GLY A 319 12.80 20.08 37.63
N PRO A 320 11.90 20.83 38.29
CA PRO A 320 10.65 20.28 38.79
C PRO A 320 9.87 19.59 37.66
N THR A 321 9.30 18.42 37.96
CA THR A 321 8.51 17.63 37.00
C THR A 321 7.19 18.31 36.67
N VAL A 322 6.59 17.98 35.51
CA VAL A 322 5.28 18.52 35.10
C VAL A 322 4.20 18.21 36.15
N ASP A 323 4.19 17.00 36.74
CA ASP A 323 3.25 16.66 37.81
C ASP A 323 3.43 17.52 39.06
N ALA A 324 4.68 17.77 39.49
CA ALA A 324 4.95 18.60 40.66
C ALA A 324 4.51 20.06 40.43
N LEU A 325 4.71 20.58 39.23
CA LEU A 325 4.28 21.93 38.85
C LEU A 325 2.76 22.02 38.67
N ALA A 326 2.11 20.97 38.16
CA ALA A 326 0.66 20.89 38.07
C ALA A 326 0.01 20.83 39.45
N GLN A 327 0.57 20.05 40.38
CA GLN A 327 0.14 20.05 41.77
C GLN A 327 0.32 21.42 42.41
N ALA A 328 1.47 22.07 42.21
CA ALA A 328 1.72 23.42 42.71
C ALA A 328 0.72 24.45 42.15
N LEU A 329 0.28 24.31 40.88
CA LEU A 329 -0.77 25.14 40.30
C LEU A 329 -2.14 24.86 40.95
N ALA A 330 -2.47 23.58 41.19
CA ALA A 330 -3.73 23.20 41.86
C ALA A 330 -3.80 23.67 43.32
N ASP A 331 -2.66 23.79 44.00
CA ASP A 331 -2.57 24.23 45.39
C ASP A 331 -2.58 25.76 45.56
N VAL A 332 -2.62 26.53 44.47
CA VAL A 332 -2.70 28.01 44.53
C VAL A 332 -4.05 28.41 45.14
N ALA A 333 -4.02 29.20 46.22
CA ALA A 333 -5.23 29.71 46.84
C ALA A 333 -6.04 30.58 45.84
N PRO A 334 -7.39 30.54 45.84
CA PRO A 334 -8.24 31.31 44.92
C PRO A 334 -7.97 32.83 44.87
N THR A 335 -7.39 33.39 45.94
CA THR A 335 -7.07 34.82 46.05
C THR A 335 -5.69 35.20 45.54
N MET A 336 -4.86 34.23 45.15
CA MET A 336 -3.51 34.44 44.63
C MET A 336 -3.49 34.38 43.10
N ASP A 337 -2.56 35.13 42.49
CA ASP A 337 -2.34 35.08 41.03
C ASP A 337 -1.72 33.72 40.63
N PRO A 338 -2.40 32.91 39.80
CA PRO A 338 -1.88 31.60 39.38
C PRO A 338 -0.85 31.68 38.24
N ARG A 339 -0.66 32.84 37.61
CA ARG A 339 0.21 33.00 36.43
C ARG A 339 1.66 32.57 36.67
N PRO A 340 2.30 32.82 37.83
CA PRO A 340 3.66 32.33 38.07
C PRO A 340 3.75 30.80 38.05
N ALA A 341 2.80 30.11 38.67
CA ALA A 341 2.75 28.65 38.69
C ALA A 341 2.43 28.09 37.30
N LEU A 342 1.45 28.69 36.60
CA LEU A 342 1.09 28.32 35.24
C LEU A 342 2.26 28.49 34.27
N ASN A 343 2.96 29.62 34.31
CA ASN A 343 4.11 29.88 33.44
C ASN A 343 5.26 28.89 33.70
N ALA A 344 5.49 28.51 34.96
CA ALA A 344 6.47 27.48 35.29
C ALA A 344 6.08 26.12 34.70
N LEU A 345 4.80 25.74 34.84
CA LEU A 345 4.24 24.51 34.26
C LEU A 345 4.38 24.50 32.72
N LEU A 346 3.94 25.55 32.04
CA LEU A 346 4.03 25.66 30.58
C LEU A 346 5.48 25.61 30.08
N LYS A 347 6.44 26.19 30.83
CA LYS A 347 7.87 26.15 30.50
C LYS A 347 8.48 24.75 30.65
N ALA A 348 7.93 23.92 31.52
CA ALA A 348 8.38 22.54 31.72
C ALA A 348 7.87 21.58 30.63
N VAL A 349 6.74 21.90 29.99
CA VAL A 349 6.15 21.10 28.91
C VAL A 349 6.88 21.37 27.58
N LYS A 350 7.98 20.65 27.35
CA LYS A 350 8.84 20.83 26.16
C LYS A 350 8.72 19.70 25.14
N ASP A 351 8.29 18.53 25.57
CA ASP A 351 8.30 17.29 24.79
C ASP A 351 6.98 16.52 24.94
N GLN A 352 6.84 15.44 24.17
CA GLN A 352 5.62 14.62 24.15
C GLN A 352 5.27 14.00 25.51
N PRO A 353 6.24 13.48 26.30
CA PRO A 353 5.95 13.02 27.66
C PRO A 353 5.40 14.13 28.56
N GLY A 354 5.98 15.33 28.52
CA GLY A 354 5.48 16.48 29.29
C GLY A 354 4.07 16.91 28.89
N ARG A 355 3.73 16.85 27.59
CA ARG A 355 2.37 17.15 27.10
C ARG A 355 1.35 16.12 27.58
N THR A 356 1.71 14.83 27.51
CA THR A 356 0.86 13.75 28.03
C THR A 356 0.61 13.90 29.52
N ALA A 357 1.67 14.17 30.30
CA ALA A 357 1.56 14.42 31.74
C ALA A 357 0.67 15.65 32.04
N LEU A 358 0.79 16.73 31.27
CA LEU A 358 -0.08 17.90 31.40
C LEU A 358 -1.55 17.55 31.10
N GLY A 359 -1.82 16.79 30.03
CA GLY A 359 -3.19 16.37 29.69
C GLY A 359 -3.83 15.49 30.78
N GLU A 360 -3.06 14.58 31.38
CA GLU A 360 -3.49 13.79 32.54
C GLU A 360 -3.73 14.67 33.78
N ALA A 361 -2.85 15.62 34.06
CA ALA A 361 -3.01 16.55 35.16
C ALA A 361 -4.25 17.44 34.99
N MET A 362 -4.52 17.92 33.77
CA MET A 362 -5.75 18.64 33.45
C MET A 362 -7.00 17.79 33.74
N SER A 363 -6.98 16.49 33.41
CA SER A 363 -8.09 15.60 33.75
C SER A 363 -8.22 15.39 35.27
N ARG A 364 -7.10 15.14 35.96
CA ARG A 364 -7.03 14.87 37.41
C ARG A 364 -7.49 16.05 38.25
N HIS A 365 -7.14 17.27 37.85
CA HIS A 365 -7.44 18.51 38.59
C HIS A 365 -8.62 19.29 37.97
N HIS A 366 -9.48 18.63 37.20
CA HIS A 366 -10.67 19.26 36.58
C HIS A 366 -10.34 20.58 35.86
N CYS A 367 -9.32 20.56 35.02
CA CYS A 367 -8.75 21.71 34.30
C CYS A 367 -8.24 22.85 35.20
N PHE A 368 -8.02 22.61 36.50
CA PHE A 368 -7.64 23.61 37.51
C PHE A 368 -8.73 24.68 37.74
N ARG A 369 -10.01 24.31 37.62
CA ARG A 369 -11.14 25.24 37.74
C ARG A 369 -11.18 26.00 39.06
N ASP A 370 -10.89 25.33 40.16
CA ASP A 370 -10.87 25.94 41.50
C ASP A 370 -9.87 27.09 41.64
N VAL A 371 -8.92 27.20 40.70
CA VAL A 371 -7.90 28.24 40.68
C VAL A 371 -8.16 29.23 39.54
N LEU A 372 -8.50 28.73 38.35
CA LEU A 372 -8.60 29.55 37.13
C LEU A 372 -9.95 30.24 36.95
N ASP A 373 -11.06 29.70 37.46
CA ASP A 373 -12.40 30.31 37.30
C ASP A 373 -12.52 31.65 38.07
N HIS A 374 -11.62 31.90 39.04
CA HIS A 374 -11.58 33.13 39.83
C HIS A 374 -10.79 34.27 39.16
N GLN A 375 -10.18 34.04 38.00
CA GLN A 375 -9.40 35.05 37.29
C GLN A 375 -10.23 35.76 36.22
N ASP A 376 -10.05 37.07 36.08
CA ASP A 376 -10.75 37.89 35.08
C ASP A 376 -10.47 37.45 33.63
N ASP A 377 -9.33 36.78 33.38
CA ASP A 377 -8.89 36.30 32.07
C ASP A 377 -8.88 34.76 31.95
N SER A 378 -9.70 34.07 32.75
CA SER A 378 -9.78 32.60 32.81
C SER A 378 -9.82 31.91 31.43
N ALA A 379 -10.59 32.44 30.47
CA ALA A 379 -10.67 31.92 29.11
C ALA A 379 -9.30 31.86 28.40
N HIS A 380 -8.47 32.89 28.58
CA HIS A 380 -7.13 32.93 27.98
C HIS A 380 -6.18 31.95 28.66
N LEU A 381 -6.27 31.80 29.99
CA LEU A 381 -5.46 30.83 30.74
C LEU A 381 -5.80 29.38 30.33
N TYR A 382 -7.09 29.07 30.12
CA TYR A 382 -7.52 27.79 29.58
C TYR A 382 -7.03 27.53 28.16
N GLU A 383 -7.02 28.56 27.31
CA GLU A 383 -6.48 28.46 25.95
C GLU A 383 -4.99 28.13 25.96
N GLN A 384 -4.20 28.77 26.82
CA GLN A 384 -2.77 28.50 26.97
C GLN A 384 -2.51 27.06 27.43
N LEU A 385 -3.24 26.59 28.45
CA LEU A 385 -3.15 25.21 28.95
C LEU A 385 -3.50 24.21 27.84
N ALA A 386 -4.63 24.40 27.16
CA ALA A 386 -5.08 23.50 26.11
C ALA A 386 -4.12 23.51 24.90
N ALA A 387 -3.55 24.66 24.53
CA ALA A 387 -2.58 24.76 23.45
C ALA A 387 -1.24 24.07 23.78
N ALA A 388 -0.82 24.12 25.06
CA ALA A 388 0.37 23.41 25.51
C ALA A 388 0.14 21.89 25.62
N ALA A 389 -1.03 21.47 26.10
CA ALA A 389 -1.36 20.05 26.24
C ALA A 389 -1.67 19.37 24.89
N PHE A 390 -2.33 20.07 23.95
CA PHE A 390 -2.94 19.47 22.76
C PHE A 390 -2.55 20.19 21.47
N LEU A 391 -1.53 19.67 20.75
CA LEU A 391 -1.18 20.15 19.42
C LEU A 391 -2.09 19.55 18.32
N PRO A 392 -2.36 20.29 17.22
CA PRO A 392 -3.22 19.84 16.12
C PRO A 392 -2.80 18.57 15.36
N ASP A 393 -1.54 18.14 15.50
CA ASP A 393 -0.93 17.12 14.64
C ASP A 393 -0.27 15.97 15.44
N GLU A 394 -0.44 15.95 16.77
CA GLU A 394 0.18 14.94 17.63
C GLU A 394 -0.79 13.81 17.99
N LYS A 395 -0.29 12.58 17.95
CA LYS A 395 -0.97 11.39 18.49
C LYS A 395 -1.07 11.49 20.00
N LEU A 396 -2.09 12.17 20.48
CA LEU A 396 -2.38 12.29 21.90
C LEU A 396 -2.92 10.99 22.48
N SER A 397 -2.68 10.80 23.79
CA SER A 397 -3.39 9.81 24.58
C SER A 397 -4.89 10.14 24.58
N TRP A 398 -5.67 9.39 23.80
CA TRP A 398 -7.12 9.58 23.69
C TRP A 398 -7.85 9.41 25.02
N THR A 399 -7.23 8.75 26.00
CA THR A 399 -7.80 8.53 27.33
C THR A 399 -8.07 9.84 28.06
N SER A 400 -7.10 10.77 28.09
CA SER A 400 -7.26 12.08 28.75
C SER A 400 -8.18 13.00 27.97
N CYS A 401 -8.14 12.96 26.63
CA CYS A 401 -9.04 13.75 25.79
C CYS A 401 -10.50 13.35 25.98
N ASN A 402 -10.81 12.05 26.04
CA ASN A 402 -12.18 11.58 26.26
C ASN A 402 -12.66 11.91 27.68
N ALA A 403 -11.81 11.70 28.70
CA ALA A 403 -12.15 12.07 30.07
C ALA A 403 -12.48 13.57 30.20
N LEU A 404 -11.76 14.44 29.47
CA LEU A 404 -12.05 15.87 29.42
C LEU A 404 -13.30 16.20 28.59
N LEU A 405 -13.54 15.53 27.46
CA LEU A 405 -14.76 15.77 26.66
C LEU A 405 -16.03 15.36 27.41
N ASP A 406 -15.97 14.26 28.16
CA ASP A 406 -17.09 13.69 28.91
C ASP A 406 -17.34 14.42 30.24
N ALA A 407 -16.32 15.08 30.82
CA ALA A 407 -16.48 15.84 32.04
C ALA A 407 -17.30 17.12 31.80
N GLU A 408 -18.45 17.23 32.49
CA GLU A 408 -19.27 18.45 32.50
C GLU A 408 -18.47 19.67 32.99
N SER A 409 -17.51 19.43 33.87
CA SER A 409 -16.62 20.45 34.40
C SER A 409 -15.60 20.98 33.38
N THR A 410 -15.46 20.43 32.18
CA THR A 410 -14.47 20.96 31.22
C THR A 410 -14.89 22.32 30.66
N PRO A 411 -14.03 23.36 30.77
CA PRO A 411 -14.32 24.68 30.21
C PRO A 411 -14.56 24.66 28.70
N GLU A 412 -15.48 25.49 28.21
CA GLU A 412 -15.90 25.50 26.80
C GLU A 412 -14.73 25.75 25.84
N VAL A 413 -13.78 26.62 26.21
CA VAL A 413 -12.57 26.89 25.39
C VAL A 413 -11.72 25.63 25.20
N VAL A 414 -11.55 24.83 26.26
CA VAL A 414 -10.83 23.55 26.20
C VAL A 414 -11.61 22.54 25.35
N ARG A 415 -12.94 22.48 25.54
CA ARG A 415 -13.83 21.58 24.78
C ARG A 415 -13.82 21.92 23.28
N LEU A 416 -13.92 23.20 22.91
CA LEU A 416 -13.84 23.66 21.51
C LEU A 416 -12.49 23.32 20.87
N ARG A 417 -11.38 23.46 21.62
CA ARG A 417 -10.06 23.07 21.15
C ARG A 417 -9.99 21.56 20.88
N LEU A 418 -10.49 20.74 21.80
CA LEU A 418 -10.55 19.28 21.65
C LEU A 418 -11.52 18.84 20.55
N GLU A 419 -12.64 19.54 20.35
CA GLU A 419 -13.62 19.26 19.29
C GLU A 419 -13.15 19.70 17.90
N GLY A 420 -12.31 20.73 17.84
CA GLY A 420 -11.63 21.19 16.63
C GLY A 420 -10.51 20.25 16.19
N GLN A 421 -10.05 19.36 17.07
CA GLN A 421 -9.17 18.27 16.68
C GLN A 421 -9.95 17.24 15.85
N PRO A 422 -9.35 16.69 14.77
CA PRO A 422 -10.00 15.69 13.95
C PRO A 422 -10.22 14.40 14.76
N SER A 423 -11.37 14.27 15.43
CA SER A 423 -11.72 13.07 16.17
C SER A 423 -12.27 11.95 15.27
N PRO A 424 -11.85 10.69 15.45
CA PRO A 424 -12.36 9.54 14.69
C PRO A 424 -13.86 9.30 14.90
N GLN A 425 -14.38 9.57 16.12
CA GLN A 425 -15.79 9.35 16.47
C GLN A 425 -16.76 10.32 15.78
N ARG A 426 -16.38 11.59 15.53
CA ARG A 426 -17.24 12.54 14.78
C ARG A 426 -17.44 12.11 13.32
N ARG A 427 -16.50 11.34 12.74
CA ARG A 427 -16.68 10.74 11.41
C ARG A 427 -17.67 9.56 11.42
N ARG A 428 -17.78 8.81 12.52
CA ARG A 428 -18.80 7.74 12.68
C ARG A 428 -20.22 8.32 12.76
N LEU A 429 -20.45 9.40 13.51
CA LEU A 429 -21.79 10.01 13.63
C LEU A 429 -22.24 10.75 12.36
N LYS A 430 -21.33 11.39 11.62
CA LYS A 430 -21.63 11.94 10.28
C LYS A 430 -21.77 10.85 9.20
N GLY A 431 -21.22 9.66 9.41
CA GLY A 431 -21.36 8.50 8.51
C GLY A 431 -22.70 7.77 8.65
N LEU A 432 -23.32 7.81 9.83
CA LEU A 432 -24.60 7.13 10.12
C LEU A 432 -25.84 7.89 9.66
N ASN A 433 -25.71 9.15 9.23
CA ASN A 433 -26.84 10.02 8.84
C ASN A 433 -26.83 10.45 7.35
N ARG A 434 -26.32 9.60 6.45
CA ARG A 434 -26.40 9.86 4.99
C ARG A 434 -27.57 9.10 4.35
N PRO A 435 -28.47 9.78 3.61
CA PRO A 435 -29.68 9.14 3.07
C PRO A 435 -29.40 8.16 1.91
N GLN A 436 -30.27 7.16 1.82
CA GLN A 436 -30.19 5.90 1.07
C GLN A 436 -30.05 6.00 -0.48
N TRP A 437 -29.97 7.20 -1.07
CA TRP A 437 -29.99 7.42 -2.52
C TRP A 437 -28.65 7.09 -3.23
N TRP A 438 -27.59 6.76 -2.49
CA TRP A 438 -26.30 6.37 -3.06
C TRP A 438 -26.25 4.97 -3.71
N ARG A 439 -27.32 4.16 -3.62
CA ARG A 439 -27.41 2.85 -4.31
C ARG A 439 -27.74 2.95 -5.82
N PHE A 440 -27.90 4.14 -6.40
CA PHE A 440 -28.30 4.29 -7.82
C PHE A 440 -27.16 4.29 -8.87
N GLY A 441 -25.90 4.14 -8.47
CA GLY A 441 -24.74 4.20 -9.39
C GLY A 441 -24.61 3.05 -10.40
N TRP A 442 -25.21 1.89 -10.13
CA TRP A 442 -25.07 0.69 -10.96
C TRP A 442 -25.98 0.68 -12.20
N VAL A 443 -27.20 1.22 -12.11
CA VAL A 443 -28.17 1.20 -13.21
C VAL A 443 -27.76 2.14 -14.36
N LYS A 444 -27.05 3.22 -14.06
CA LYS A 444 -26.60 4.19 -15.07
C LYS A 444 -25.50 3.64 -15.98
N ARG A 445 -24.60 2.80 -15.44
CA ARG A 445 -23.49 2.19 -16.20
C ARG A 445 -23.98 1.10 -17.15
N HIS A 446 -24.97 0.29 -16.73
CA HIS A 446 -25.59 -0.69 -17.63
C HIS A 446 -26.36 -0.04 -18.78
N ARG A 447 -27.07 1.08 -18.52
CA ARG A 447 -27.79 1.80 -19.58
C ARG A 447 -26.85 2.42 -20.62
N VAL A 448 -25.70 2.94 -20.19
CA VAL A 448 -24.68 3.49 -21.10
C VAL A 448 -24.03 2.38 -21.94
N ALA A 449 -23.72 1.22 -21.32
CA ALA A 449 -23.16 0.08 -22.05
C ALA A 449 -24.16 -0.47 -23.10
N CYS A 450 -25.44 -0.60 -22.76
CA CYS A 450 -26.48 -1.03 -23.71
C CYS A 450 -26.70 0.00 -24.84
N ALA A 451 -26.65 1.30 -24.53
CA ALA A 451 -26.79 2.35 -25.54
C ALA A 451 -25.62 2.35 -26.53
N ILE A 452 -24.39 2.16 -26.06
CA ILE A 452 -23.20 2.04 -26.93
C ILE A 452 -23.30 0.78 -27.80
N GLY A 453 -23.72 -0.36 -27.23
CA GLY A 453 -23.93 -1.60 -27.98
C GLY A 453 -24.96 -1.45 -29.10
N ALA A 454 -26.10 -0.79 -28.81
CA ALA A 454 -27.14 -0.53 -29.80
C ALA A 454 -26.66 0.38 -30.95
N LEU A 455 -25.84 1.39 -30.63
CA LEU A 455 -25.27 2.32 -31.61
C LEU A 455 -24.31 1.61 -32.58
N VAL A 456 -23.42 0.76 -32.06
CA VAL A 456 -22.49 -0.02 -32.89
C VAL A 456 -23.26 -0.98 -33.80
N PHE A 457 -24.29 -1.65 -33.28
CA PHE A 457 -25.13 -2.54 -34.07
C PHE A 457 -25.86 -1.82 -35.21
N ALA A 458 -26.44 -0.64 -34.93
CA ALA A 458 -27.12 0.18 -35.93
C ALA A 458 -26.16 0.65 -37.04
N PHE A 459 -24.94 1.09 -36.70
CA PHE A 459 -23.93 1.48 -37.69
C PHE A 459 -23.51 0.31 -38.59
N THR A 460 -23.39 -0.89 -38.02
CA THR A 460 -23.01 -2.09 -38.77
C THR A 460 -24.10 -2.49 -39.76
N LEU A 461 -25.38 -2.42 -39.36
CA LEU A 461 -26.51 -2.66 -40.26
C LEU A 461 -26.61 -1.62 -41.38
N ALA A 462 -26.42 -0.33 -41.06
CA ALA A 462 -26.44 0.73 -42.06
C ALA A 462 -25.29 0.58 -43.08
N GLY A 463 -24.09 0.23 -42.62
CA GLY A 463 -22.95 -0.06 -43.50
C GLY A 463 -23.19 -1.27 -44.40
N GLY A 464 -23.79 -2.34 -43.88
CA GLY A 464 -24.17 -3.53 -44.66
C GLY A 464 -25.24 -3.22 -45.73
N ALA A 465 -26.25 -2.44 -45.37
CA ALA A 465 -27.29 -2.01 -46.30
C ALA A 465 -26.74 -1.12 -47.42
N ALA A 466 -25.83 -0.20 -47.11
CA ALA A 466 -25.17 0.65 -48.11
C ALA A 466 -24.31 -0.18 -49.09
N LEU A 467 -23.60 -1.20 -48.58
CA LEU A 467 -22.83 -2.11 -49.43
C LEU A 467 -23.71 -2.96 -50.35
N LEU A 468 -24.86 -3.44 -49.86
CA LEU A 468 -25.84 -4.15 -50.69
C LEU A 468 -26.47 -3.24 -51.75
N TYR A 469 -26.72 -1.98 -51.42
CA TYR A 469 -27.26 -1.00 -52.37
C TYR A 469 -26.25 -0.70 -53.48
N LEU A 470 -24.97 -0.51 -53.14
CA LEU A 470 -23.90 -0.27 -54.11
C LEU A 470 -23.58 -1.50 -54.98
N HIS A 471 -23.88 -2.72 -54.50
CA HIS A 471 -23.65 -3.94 -55.27
C HIS A 471 -24.74 -4.20 -56.32
N ASN A 472 -25.95 -3.66 -56.13
CA ASN A 472 -27.09 -3.93 -57.01
C ASN A 472 -27.13 -3.04 -58.28
N ASP A 473 -26.31 -1.99 -58.35
CA ASP A 473 -26.24 -1.07 -59.50
C ASP A 473 -25.33 -1.56 -60.65
N ASN A 474 -24.71 -2.74 -60.53
CA ASN A 474 -23.80 -3.30 -61.53
C ASN A 474 -24.36 -4.54 -62.26
N ALA A 475 -25.63 -4.51 -62.69
CA ALA A 475 -26.15 -5.50 -63.63
C ALA A 475 -26.06 -4.97 -65.09
N PRO A 476 -25.26 -5.58 -65.98
CA PRO A 476 -25.18 -5.18 -67.37
C PRO A 476 -26.40 -5.64 -68.18
N ASN A 477 -26.91 -4.69 -68.98
CA ASN A 477 -28.00 -4.81 -69.95
C ASN A 477 -27.64 -5.78 -71.11
N PRO A 478 -28.39 -6.86 -71.38
CA PRO A 478 -28.09 -7.72 -72.52
C PRO A 478 -28.75 -7.21 -73.82
N GLN A 479 -27.93 -6.71 -74.74
CA GLN A 479 -28.33 -6.50 -76.15
C GLN A 479 -28.19 -7.79 -76.96
N ALA A 480 -29.21 -8.05 -77.77
CA ALA A 480 -29.41 -9.19 -78.65
C ALA A 480 -28.89 -8.94 -80.08
N PHE A 481 -28.43 -10.00 -80.75
CA PHE A 481 -28.45 -10.29 -82.21
C PHE A 481 -28.01 -11.78 -82.34
N SER A 482 -28.50 -12.71 -83.17
CA SER A 482 -29.19 -12.80 -84.48
C SER A 482 -29.56 -14.31 -84.68
N PRO A 483 -30.06 -14.86 -85.83
CA PRO A 483 -30.63 -14.33 -87.07
C PRO A 483 -32.03 -14.93 -87.44
N ALA A 484 -32.59 -14.52 -88.59
CA ALA A 484 -33.76 -15.08 -89.31
C ALA A 484 -33.37 -16.33 -90.17
N PRO A 485 -34.25 -17.00 -90.98
CA PRO A 485 -35.68 -16.79 -91.26
C PRO A 485 -36.61 -18.06 -91.35
N GLN A 486 -37.92 -17.78 -91.33
CA GLN A 486 -39.03 -18.33 -92.15
C GLN A 486 -39.65 -19.75 -92.00
N THR A 487 -40.99 -19.71 -91.96
CA THR A 487 -42.04 -20.61 -92.50
C THR A 487 -42.40 -21.95 -91.82
N SER A 488 -43.44 -21.87 -90.98
CA SER A 488 -44.79 -22.48 -91.12
C SER A 488 -45.03 -23.97 -91.39
N LEU A 489 -45.93 -24.51 -90.52
CA LEU A 489 -47.15 -25.30 -90.77
C LEU A 489 -47.14 -26.83 -90.58
N GLY A 490 -48.15 -27.31 -89.83
CA GLY A 490 -48.56 -28.71 -89.61
C GLY A 490 -48.16 -29.23 -88.22
N GLU A 491 -48.96 -29.95 -87.43
CA GLU A 491 -50.26 -30.61 -87.62
C GLU A 491 -50.70 -31.20 -86.26
N SER A 492 -52.03 -31.24 -86.05
CA SER A 492 -52.90 -32.16 -85.28
C SER A 492 -52.34 -32.98 -84.08
N THR A 493 -52.83 -32.76 -82.84
CA THR A 493 -53.94 -33.44 -82.12
C THR A 493 -53.75 -34.91 -81.71
N SER A 494 -53.94 -35.20 -80.41
CA SER A 494 -54.63 -36.33 -79.72
C SER A 494 -53.86 -36.81 -78.47
N ALA A 495 -54.41 -36.66 -77.25
CA ALA A 495 -55.30 -37.59 -76.51
C ALA A 495 -54.46 -38.74 -75.84
N GLU A 496 -54.64 -39.24 -74.61
CA GLU A 496 -55.71 -39.18 -73.60
C GLU A 496 -55.22 -39.98 -72.31
N PRO A 497 -56.04 -40.45 -71.32
CA PRO A 497 -55.93 -40.04 -69.90
C PRO A 497 -56.00 -41.19 -68.86
N TYR A 498 -56.35 -40.89 -67.59
CA TYR A 498 -57.32 -41.53 -66.63
C TYR A 498 -56.89 -41.22 -65.15
N MET A 499 -57.64 -40.48 -64.30
CA MET A 499 -58.86 -40.80 -63.48
C MET A 499 -58.59 -41.88 -62.39
N THR A 500 -58.97 -41.84 -61.08
CA THR A 500 -59.67 -40.90 -60.16
C THR A 500 -59.67 -41.45 -58.70
N TYR A 501 -59.99 -40.58 -57.71
CA TYR A 501 -60.57 -40.81 -56.35
C TYR A 501 -59.70 -41.50 -55.25
N THR A 502 -59.56 -41.00 -53.99
CA THR A 502 -60.62 -40.78 -52.97
C THR A 502 -60.14 -39.91 -51.78
N GLN A 503 -61.14 -39.31 -51.10
CA GLN A 503 -61.26 -38.41 -49.93
C GLN A 503 -60.28 -38.39 -48.73
N ALA A 504 -60.24 -37.20 -48.11
CA ALA A 504 -59.67 -36.72 -46.83
C ALA A 504 -60.50 -37.15 -45.57
N PRO A 505 -60.31 -36.64 -44.31
CA PRO A 505 -59.42 -35.57 -43.79
C PRO A 505 -58.76 -35.79 -42.40
N SER A 506 -57.79 -34.96 -42.03
CA SER A 506 -57.83 -34.18 -40.77
C SER A 506 -56.57 -33.30 -40.54
N SER A 507 -56.86 -32.02 -40.29
CA SER A 507 -56.12 -31.01 -39.51
C SER A 507 -54.67 -30.63 -39.87
N SER A 508 -54.55 -29.49 -40.58
CA SER A 508 -53.43 -28.53 -40.55
C SER A 508 -53.56 -27.59 -39.32
N PRO A 509 -52.55 -26.76 -38.96
CA PRO A 509 -52.24 -25.56 -39.74
C PRO A 509 -50.74 -25.24 -39.95
N GLU A 510 -50.46 -24.86 -41.19
CA GLU A 510 -49.71 -23.67 -41.61
C GLU A 510 -48.30 -23.37 -41.04
N THR A 511 -47.32 -23.73 -41.87
CA THR A 511 -46.10 -22.95 -42.13
C THR A 511 -46.43 -21.71 -42.98
N PRO A 512 -45.76 -20.57 -42.80
CA PRO A 512 -45.46 -19.67 -43.90
C PRO A 512 -44.07 -19.98 -44.46
N ALA A 513 -44.05 -20.17 -45.77
CA ALA A 513 -42.88 -20.22 -46.61
C ALA A 513 -42.20 -18.85 -46.73
N GLY A 514 -40.92 -18.87 -47.07
CA GLY A 514 -40.26 -17.76 -47.76
C GLY A 514 -39.02 -17.23 -47.04
N LEU A 515 -37.87 -17.79 -47.38
CA LEU A 515 -36.63 -17.07 -47.70
C LEU A 515 -35.58 -18.10 -48.14
N ALA A 516 -35.65 -18.45 -49.42
CA ALA A 516 -34.56 -19.11 -50.11
C ALA A 516 -33.51 -18.05 -50.49
N GLY A 517 -32.23 -18.39 -50.30
CA GLY A 517 -31.13 -17.73 -50.99
C GLY A 517 -30.27 -16.77 -50.15
N ILE A 518 -29.73 -17.22 -49.02
CA ILE A 518 -28.46 -16.67 -48.54
C ILE A 518 -27.39 -17.69 -48.92
N SER A 519 -26.51 -17.31 -49.84
CA SER A 519 -25.34 -18.12 -50.18
C SER A 519 -24.52 -18.38 -48.91
N TRP A 520 -24.21 -19.65 -48.66
CA TRP A 520 -23.35 -20.05 -47.55
C TRP A 520 -21.99 -19.34 -47.58
N ASP A 521 -21.54 -18.89 -48.76
CA ASP A 521 -20.32 -18.12 -48.92
C ASP A 521 -20.43 -16.71 -48.31
N ALA A 522 -21.59 -16.07 -48.36
CA ALA A 522 -21.82 -14.76 -47.74
C ALA A 522 -21.83 -14.86 -46.21
N ILE A 523 -22.37 -15.96 -45.65
CA ILE A 523 -22.32 -16.24 -44.21
C ILE A 523 -20.89 -16.55 -43.77
N ALA A 524 -20.16 -17.34 -44.57
CA ALA A 524 -18.76 -17.67 -44.30
C ALA A 524 -17.86 -16.42 -44.32
N ILE A 525 -18.05 -15.53 -45.29
CA ILE A 525 -17.30 -14.27 -45.38
C ILE A 525 -17.65 -13.34 -44.20
N ALA A 526 -18.93 -13.22 -43.82
CA ALA A 526 -19.33 -12.42 -42.66
C ALA A 526 -18.74 -12.96 -41.35
N CYS A 527 -18.74 -14.28 -41.15
CA CYS A 527 -18.11 -14.93 -40.00
C CYS A 527 -16.58 -14.75 -40.01
N ALA A 528 -15.94 -14.80 -41.18
CA ALA A 528 -14.50 -14.57 -41.31
C ALA A 528 -14.12 -13.11 -40.99
N VAL A 529 -14.91 -12.12 -41.43
CA VAL A 529 -14.68 -10.70 -41.12
C VAL A 529 -14.86 -10.41 -39.63
N VAL A 530 -15.87 -10.99 -38.98
CA VAL A 530 -16.07 -10.88 -37.52
C VAL A 530 -14.93 -11.56 -36.75
N GLY A 531 -14.48 -12.73 -37.22
CA GLY A 531 -13.31 -13.43 -36.66
C GLY A 531 -12.01 -12.65 -36.80
N ILE A 532 -11.77 -12.02 -37.96
CA ILE A 532 -10.60 -11.20 -38.23
C ILE A 532 -10.64 -9.90 -37.41
N ALA A 533 -11.78 -9.23 -37.31
CA ALA A 533 -11.94 -8.02 -36.49
C ALA A 533 -11.75 -8.32 -34.98
N GLY A 534 -12.28 -9.45 -34.49
CA GLY A 534 -12.04 -9.92 -33.12
C GLY A 534 -10.57 -10.27 -32.86
N SER A 535 -9.91 -10.88 -33.84
CA SER A 535 -8.48 -11.25 -33.77
C SER A 535 -7.57 -10.03 -33.84
N ILE A 536 -7.87 -9.03 -34.68
CA ILE A 536 -7.13 -7.77 -34.76
C ILE A 536 -7.31 -6.96 -33.46
N GLY A 537 -8.52 -6.94 -32.88
CA GLY A 537 -8.76 -6.35 -31.56
C GLY A 537 -7.94 -7.04 -30.45
N ALA A 538 -7.87 -8.37 -30.47
CA ALA A 538 -7.06 -9.15 -29.52
C ALA A 538 -5.55 -8.96 -29.75
N VAL A 539 -5.08 -8.86 -31.00
CA VAL A 539 -3.67 -8.62 -31.35
C VAL A 539 -3.24 -7.18 -31.03
N ILE A 540 -4.10 -6.19 -31.20
CA ILE A 540 -3.83 -4.80 -30.78
C ILE A 540 -3.81 -4.69 -29.24
N TYR A 541 -4.60 -5.50 -28.54
CA TYR A 541 -4.57 -5.54 -27.07
C TYR A 541 -3.37 -6.32 -26.51
N ILE A 542 -2.83 -7.30 -27.25
CA ILE A 542 -1.71 -8.16 -26.82
C ILE A 542 -0.35 -7.67 -27.35
N ARG A 543 -0.30 -6.81 -28.38
CA ARG A 543 0.95 -6.38 -29.02
C ARG A 543 1.18 -4.87 -28.89
N ARG A 544 1.54 -4.43 -27.67
CA ARG A 544 2.42 -3.25 -27.51
C ARG A 544 3.87 -3.71 -27.76
N PRO A 545 4.56 -3.23 -28.80
CA PRO A 545 5.95 -3.62 -29.02
C PRO A 545 6.88 -2.73 -28.17
N SER A 546 7.66 -3.35 -27.30
CA SER A 546 8.96 -2.80 -26.88
C SER A 546 9.94 -3.00 -28.04
N ARG A 547 10.15 -1.97 -28.86
CA ARG A 547 11.29 -1.90 -29.76
C ARG A 547 12.46 -1.30 -28.99
N TYR A 548 13.47 -2.12 -28.70
CA TYR A 548 14.84 -1.68 -28.44
C TYR A 548 15.78 -2.67 -29.15
N GLU A 549 16.14 -2.34 -30.39
CA GLU A 549 17.39 -2.78 -30.99
C GLU A 549 18.31 -1.56 -30.95
N GLY A 550 19.11 -1.49 -29.89
CA GLY A 550 20.18 -0.51 -29.73
C GLY A 550 21.49 -1.11 -30.22
N SER A 551 21.97 -0.59 -31.34
CA SER A 551 23.29 -0.79 -31.93
C SER A 551 24.43 -0.76 -30.90
N MET A 552 25.13 -1.88 -30.72
CA MET A 552 26.45 -1.91 -30.08
C MET A 552 27.54 -1.66 -31.13
N THR A 553 27.87 -0.39 -31.39
CA THR A 553 29.22 -0.02 -31.84
C THR A 553 29.55 1.36 -31.28
N GLY A 554 30.33 1.39 -30.19
CA GLY A 554 30.75 2.62 -29.52
C GLY A 554 32.07 2.42 -28.79
N ARG A 555 33.16 2.43 -29.56
CA ARG A 555 34.57 2.33 -29.18
C ARG A 555 34.96 2.99 -27.85
N HIS A 556 35.79 2.25 -27.10
CA HIS A 556 36.85 2.79 -26.25
C HIS A 556 37.64 3.92 -26.93
N ARG A 557 37.89 5.00 -26.21
CA ARG A 557 39.18 5.72 -26.28
C ARG A 557 39.46 6.45 -24.96
N ALA A 558 40.63 6.09 -24.42
CA ALA A 558 41.54 6.79 -23.51
C ALA A 558 40.96 7.45 -22.26
#